data_AF-A0A7T1F3A4-F1
#
_entry.id   AF-A0A7T1F3A4-F1
#
_cell.length_a   1.000
_cell.length_b   1.000
_cell.length_c   1.000
_cell.angle_alpha   90.00
_cell.angle_beta   90.00
_cell.angle_gamma   90.00
#
_symmetry.space_group_name_H-M   'P 1'
#
loop_
_entity.id
_entity.type
_entity.pdbx_description
1 polymer ?
#
loop_
_entity_poly.entity_id
_entity_poly.type
_entity_poly.pdbx_seq_one_letter_code
_entity_poly.pdbx_strand_id
1 'polypeptide(L)' 'MARKCDQCNGTGRCNHCKGSGKKNYPGYGKPSDDPCIWCNGSGVCQWCRGRGER' A
#
# COMPACT_ATOMS: atom_id res chain seq x y z
N MET A 1 -9.03 -22.09 -2.76
CA MET A 1 -9.43 -20.72 -2.36
C MET A 1 -8.17 -19.92 -2.17
N ALA A 2 -7.99 -18.82 -2.91
CA ALA A 2 -6.84 -17.95 -2.73
C ALA A 2 -6.88 -17.35 -1.32
N ARG A 3 -5.79 -17.47 -0.56
CA ARG A 3 -5.71 -16.87 0.78
C ARG A 3 -5.45 -15.38 0.57
N LYS A 4 -6.42 -14.56 0.97
CA LYS A 4 -6.24 -13.10 1.01
C LYS A 4 -4.94 -12.77 1.75
N CYS A 5 -4.20 -11.81 1.22
CA CYS A 5 -2.97 -11.37 1.85
C CYS A 5 -3.33 -10.62 3.14
N ASP A 6 -3.00 -11.21 4.28
CA ASP A 6 -3.23 -10.62 5.61
C ASP A 6 -2.62 -9.23 5.74
N GLN A 7 -1.47 -9.02 5.10
CA GLN A 7 -0.75 -7.76 5.23
C GLN A 7 -1.47 -6.58 4.57
N CYS A 8 -2.30 -6.83 3.55
CA CYS A 8 -3.14 -5.80 2.93
C CYS A 8 -4.64 -6.09 3.10
N ASN A 9 -5.01 -7.06 3.93
CA ASN A 9 -6.40 -7.52 4.10
C ASN A 9 -7.15 -7.76 2.78
N GLY A 10 -6.49 -8.32 1.76
CA GLY A 10 -7.14 -8.52 0.46
C GLY A 10 -7.11 -7.32 -0.49
N THR A 11 -6.71 -6.12 -0.05
CA THR A 11 -6.82 -4.90 -0.87
C THR A 11 -5.72 -4.75 -1.94
N GLY A 12 -4.59 -5.45 -1.78
CA GLY A 12 -3.40 -5.26 -2.62
C GLY A 12 -2.65 -3.95 -2.38
N ARG A 13 -3.19 -3.03 -1.57
CA ARG A 13 -2.61 -1.71 -1.32
C ARG A 13 -1.74 -1.73 -0.07
N CYS A 14 -0.73 -0.87 -0.02
CA CYS A 14 0.02 -0.69 1.21
C CYS A 14 -0.83 0.08 2.22
N ASN A 15 -0.95 -0.47 3.44
CA ASN A 15 -1.78 0.11 4.49
C ASN A 15 -1.27 1.45 5.01
N HIS A 16 0.04 1.70 4.92
CA HIS A 16 0.66 2.94 5.41
C HIS A 16 0.47 4.12 4.46
N CYS A 17 0.56 3.88 3.15
CA CYS A 17 0.37 4.90 2.13
C CYS A 17 -1.03 4.87 1.51
N LYS A 18 -1.92 3.96 1.97
CA LYS A 18 -3.28 3.72 1.45
C LYS A 18 -3.38 3.53 -0.07
N GLY A 19 -2.30 3.09 -0.71
CA GLY A 19 -2.23 2.98 -2.18
C GLY A 19 -1.50 4.13 -2.87
N SER A 20 -1.26 5.25 -2.19
CA SER A 20 -0.77 6.48 -2.83
C SER A 20 0.74 6.53 -3.04
N GLY A 21 1.50 5.62 -2.44
CA GLY A 21 2.96 5.58 -2.58
C GLY A 21 3.70 6.64 -1.76
N LYS A 22 2.99 7.60 -1.17
CA LYS A 22 3.59 8.77 -0.51
C LYS A 22 3.49 8.72 1.01
N LYS A 23 4.52 9.24 1.68
CA LYS A 23 4.64 9.29 3.14
C LYS A 23 3.54 10.18 3.70
N ASN A 24 3.00 9.79 4.85
CA ASN A 24 2.01 10.57 5.60
C ASN A 24 0.78 11.01 4.81
N TYR A 25 0.40 10.31 3.72
CA TYR A 25 -0.78 10.68 2.97
C TYR A 25 -2.05 10.23 3.72
N PRO A 26 -2.86 11.18 4.24
CA PRO A 26 -4.04 10.82 5.02
C PRO A 26 -5.24 10.43 4.13
N GLY A 27 -5.08 10.46 2.80
CA GLY A 27 -6.16 10.22 1.83
C GLY A 27 -6.77 11.49 1.25
N TYR A 28 -6.37 12.66 1.74
CA TYR A 28 -6.88 13.97 1.35
C TYR A 28 -5.75 15.02 1.44
N GLY A 29 -5.81 16.02 0.57
CA GLY A 29 -4.77 17.07 0.45
C GLY A 29 -3.63 16.70 -0.50
N LYS A 30 -2.58 17.55 -0.53
CA LYS A 30 -1.36 17.25 -1.30
C LYS A 30 -0.52 16.23 -0.52
N PRO A 31 -0.26 15.03 -1.07
CA PRO A 31 0.63 14.09 -0.42
C PRO A 31 2.05 14.65 -0.34
N SER A 32 2.77 14.28 0.72
CA SER A 32 4.20 14.60 0.85
C SER A 32 4.98 14.11 -0.36
N ASP A 33 6.02 14.85 -0.75
CA ASP A 33 6.91 14.44 -1.83
C ASP A 33 7.72 13.20 -1.46
N ASP A 34 7.95 12.99 -0.16
CA ASP A 34 8.62 11.82 0.37
C ASP A 34 7.90 10.51 0.00
N PRO A 35 8.60 9.53 -0.57
CA PRO A 35 8.06 8.20 -0.80
C PRO A 35 7.76 7.52 0.54
N CYS A 36 6.67 6.76 0.60
CA CYS A 36 6.37 5.96 1.77
C CYS A 36 7.36 4.79 1.87
N ILE A 37 8.10 4.74 2.97
CA ILE A 37 9.15 3.75 3.23
C ILE A 37 8.64 2.30 3.19
N TRP A 38 7.37 2.08 3.55
CA TRP A 38 6.77 0.74 3.64
C TRP A 38 6.43 0.17 2.26
N CYS A 39 6.10 1.04 1.31
CA CYS A 39 5.79 0.68 -0.06
C CYS A 39 6.90 1.10 -1.04
N ASN A 40 7.99 1.70 -0.54
CA ASN A 40 9.06 2.35 -1.28
C ASN A 40 8.55 3.17 -2.47
N GLY A 41 7.56 4.03 -2.25
CA GLY A 41 6.95 4.81 -3.34
C GLY A 41 5.92 4.07 -4.19
N SER A 42 5.87 2.73 -4.16
CA SER A 42 5.05 1.95 -5.12
C SER A 42 3.55 1.98 -4.84
N GLY A 43 3.12 2.34 -3.62
CA GLY A 43 1.70 2.32 -3.25
C GLY A 43 1.11 0.93 -3.00
N VAL A 44 1.73 -0.12 -3.52
CA VAL A 44 1.25 -1.50 -3.41
C VAL A 44 1.78 -2.23 -2.18
N CYS A 45 1.04 -3.24 -1.74
CA CYS A 45 1.51 -4.18 -0.73
C CYS A 45 2.65 -5.02 -1.31
N GLN A 46 3.84 -4.90 -0.73
CA GLN A 46 5.05 -5.60 -1.19
C GLN A 46 4.93 -7.12 -1.05
N TRP A 47 4.12 -7.59 -0.09
CA TRP A 47 3.96 -9.01 0.18
C TRP A 47 3.14 -9.78 -0.86
N CYS A 48 2.07 -9.17 -1.39
CA CYS A 48 1.30 -9.74 -2.49
C CYS A 48 1.56 -9.04 -3.83
N ARG A 49 2.53 -8.12 -3.87
CA ARG A 49 2.87 -7.30 -5.04
C ARG A 49 1.65 -6.65 -5.71
N GLY A 50 0.70 -6.17 -4.91
CA GLY A 50 -0.53 -5.57 -5.45
C GLY A 50 -1.69 -6.53 -5.72
N ARG A 51 -1.50 -7.85 -5.63
CA ARG A 51 -2.55 -8.82 -6.00
C ARG A 51 -3.71 -8.89 -5.01
N GLY A 52 -3.46 -8.59 -3.73
CA GLY A 52 -4.46 -8.77 -2.67
C GLY A 52 -4.57 -10.22 -2.17
N GLU A 53 -3.98 -11.18 -2.87
CA GLU A 53 -4.00 -12.60 -2.53
C GLU A 53 -2.62 -13.24 -2.72
N ARG A 54 -2.36 -14.34 -2.00
CA ARG A 54 -1.17 -15.18 -2.15
C ARG A 54 -1.39 -16.28 -3.18
#